data_AF-A0AAD2GDX0-F1
#
_entry.id   AF-A0AAD2GDX0-F1
#
_cell.length_a   1.000
_cell.length_b   1.000
_cell.length_c   1.000
_cell.angle_alpha   90.00
_cell.angle_beta   90.00
_cell.angle_gamma   90.00
#
_symmetry.space_group_name_H-M   'P 1'
#
loop_
_entity.id
_entity.type
_entity.pdbx_description
1 polymer ?
#
loop_
_entity_poly.entity_id
_entity_poly.type
_entity_poly.pdbx_seq_one_letter_code
_entity_poly.pdbx_strand_id
1 'polypeptide(L)'
;MRIRRPPSSHEISNSNVNDNHNEEMESRGGLIFFLHVPKTGGTSIRRNFENLEHVEYIFGRNYSVYWNEAPKVEDLIQGKSLLQRNQNRKHKNRLRAISDEGNEQGKVLFFEVHASTAPSFYNLRQRLARWRQVAKRNQVPVFFFTVVRDPIAFAISHFNYFHVDVRNPSFEHVNATQENFLRFSLHNPQCQFLFKGEASMRKQLNKRKTKETSAKLDDSADSESSNPFNASAIISSDECSKVQDQMLELFDWIGTTETLSNETLPLLADILGRDGKFATYRVSDKVKKVPVDLWGKEHMTDFGRQVIQERSQLDLELYHRIQEEYPYCMWKTKDPQRQQYQQSPQGNENYEPQGNENYEDYEDYEEL
;
A
#
# COMPACT_ATOMS: atom_id res chain seq x y z
N MET A 1 -27.72 7.81 -17.30
CA MET A 1 -26.77 7.29 -16.30
C MET A 1 -27.56 6.58 -15.21
N ARG A 2 -27.54 5.25 -15.15
CA ARG A 2 -28.14 4.51 -14.03
C ARG A 2 -27.13 4.52 -12.90
N ILE A 3 -27.41 5.32 -11.86
CA ILE A 3 -26.70 5.26 -10.59
C ILE A 3 -26.95 3.85 -10.04
N ARG A 4 -25.96 2.97 -10.15
CA ARG A 4 -25.98 1.70 -9.41
C ARG A 4 -25.92 2.10 -7.94
N ARG A 5 -26.95 1.74 -7.17
CA ARG A 5 -26.84 1.78 -5.71
C ARG A 5 -25.64 0.92 -5.32
N PRO A 6 -24.77 1.37 -4.39
CA PRO A 6 -23.79 0.48 -3.79
C PRO A 6 -24.53 -0.76 -3.27
N PRO A 7 -23.92 -1.96 -3.34
CA PRO A 7 -24.51 -3.14 -2.72
C PRO A 7 -24.87 -2.77 -1.28
N SER A 8 -26.12 -3.00 -0.89
CA SER A 8 -26.55 -2.71 0.47
C SER A 8 -25.64 -3.46 1.42
N SER A 9 -25.13 -2.78 2.43
CA SER A 9 -24.36 -3.30 3.57
C SER A 9 -25.11 -4.40 4.38
N HIS A 10 -26.26 -4.88 3.89
CA HIS A 10 -27.08 -5.93 4.49
C HIS A 10 -26.93 -7.32 3.86
N GLU A 11 -26.06 -7.52 2.86
CA GLU A 11 -25.76 -8.86 2.31
C GLU A 11 -24.28 -9.26 2.40
N ILE A 12 -23.49 -8.56 3.22
CA ILE A 12 -22.30 -9.18 3.79
C ILE A 12 -22.80 -9.95 5.02
N SER A 13 -23.02 -11.24 4.85
CA SER A 13 -23.28 -12.13 5.99
C SER A 13 -22.15 -11.97 7.00
N ASN A 14 -22.43 -11.27 8.11
CA ASN A 14 -21.65 -11.26 9.34
C ASN A 14 -21.56 -12.69 9.87
N SER A 15 -20.73 -13.49 9.23
CA SER A 15 -20.28 -14.77 9.74
C SER A 15 -19.13 -14.47 10.70
N ASN A 16 -19.03 -15.27 11.76
CA ASN A 16 -17.95 -15.28 12.76
C ASN A 16 -16.58 -15.62 12.13
N VAL A 17 -16.19 -14.95 11.05
CA VAL A 17 -15.02 -15.23 10.23
C VAL A 17 -13.74 -14.78 10.94
N ASN A 18 -13.81 -13.76 11.79
CA ASN A 18 -12.59 -13.12 12.28
C ASN A 18 -11.84 -13.94 13.34
N ASP A 19 -12.53 -14.61 14.27
CA ASP A 19 -11.85 -15.37 15.34
C ASP A 19 -11.18 -16.64 14.80
N ASN A 20 -11.86 -17.36 13.90
CA ASN A 20 -11.27 -18.56 13.28
C ASN A 20 -10.11 -18.23 12.35
N HIS A 21 -10.11 -17.06 11.69
CA HIS A 21 -9.11 -16.77 10.66
C HIS A 21 -7.70 -16.57 11.23
N ASN A 22 -7.58 -16.01 12.44
CA ASN A 22 -6.28 -15.81 13.11
C ASN A 22 -5.71 -17.13 13.62
N GLU A 23 -6.52 -17.93 14.32
CA GLU A 23 -6.11 -19.26 14.81
C GLU A 23 -5.75 -20.21 13.65
N GLU A 24 -6.45 -20.11 12.51
CA GLU A 24 -6.12 -20.88 11.31
C GLU A 24 -4.78 -20.46 10.69
N MET A 25 -4.46 -19.16 10.64
CA MET A 25 -3.20 -18.68 10.07
C MET A 25 -1.99 -19.15 10.90
N GLU A 26 -2.10 -19.15 12.23
CA GLU A 26 -1.03 -19.61 13.13
C GLU A 26 -0.82 -21.13 13.06
N SER A 27 -1.91 -21.90 13.05
CA SER A 27 -1.84 -23.37 13.07
C SER A 27 -1.53 -23.99 11.71
N ARG A 28 -2.10 -23.45 10.62
CA ARG A 28 -2.00 -24.03 9.26
C ARG A 28 -1.03 -23.28 8.36
N GLY A 29 -0.56 -22.11 8.78
CA GLY A 29 0.16 -21.17 7.92
C GLY A 29 -0.80 -20.47 6.96
N GLY A 30 -0.25 -19.77 5.98
CA GLY A 30 -1.07 -19.03 5.03
C GLY A 30 -0.26 -18.14 4.12
N LEU A 31 -0.96 -17.26 3.40
CA LEU A 31 -0.34 -16.23 2.57
C LEU A 31 -0.75 -14.85 3.08
N ILE A 32 0.25 -14.03 3.38
CA ILE A 32 0.10 -12.59 3.55
C ILE A 32 0.66 -11.91 2.29
N PHE A 33 -0.17 -11.20 1.55
CA PHE A 33 0.22 -10.44 0.37
C PHE A 33 0.24 -8.94 0.70
N PHE A 34 1.36 -8.28 0.42
CA PHE A 34 1.51 -6.85 0.58
C PHE A 34 1.79 -6.19 -0.77
N LEU A 35 0.87 -5.35 -1.25
CA LEU A 35 1.20 -4.41 -2.32
C LEU A 35 1.83 -3.16 -1.72
N HIS A 36 3.11 -2.91 -2.02
CA HIS A 36 3.82 -1.77 -1.46
C HIS A 36 3.76 -0.57 -2.40
N VAL A 37 2.88 0.38 -2.07
CA VAL A 37 2.82 1.72 -2.69
C VAL A 37 4.06 2.53 -2.28
N PRO A 38 4.75 3.24 -3.19
CA PRO A 38 5.93 4.00 -2.83
C PRO A 38 5.70 4.90 -1.61
N LYS A 39 6.68 5.00 -0.72
CA LYS A 39 6.69 5.98 0.39
C LYS A 39 5.53 5.83 1.39
N THR A 40 4.92 4.65 1.48
CA THR A 40 3.87 4.33 2.47
C THR A 40 4.34 3.42 3.60
N GLY A 41 5.62 3.55 4.01
CA GLY A 41 6.16 2.85 5.17
C GLY A 41 6.55 1.38 4.97
N GLY A 42 6.65 0.89 3.73
CA GLY A 42 6.94 -0.54 3.51
C GLY A 42 8.31 -1.03 3.99
N THR A 43 9.30 -0.14 4.21
CA THR A 43 10.54 -0.53 4.91
C THR A 43 10.29 -0.93 6.36
N SER A 44 9.39 -0.22 7.05
CA SER A 44 9.00 -0.52 8.44
C SER A 44 8.24 -1.84 8.53
N ILE A 45 7.36 -2.11 7.56
CA ILE A 45 6.68 -3.41 7.42
C ILE A 45 7.73 -4.49 7.16
N ARG A 46 8.53 -4.40 6.10
CA ARG A 46 9.53 -5.41 5.73
C ARG A 46 10.42 -5.86 6.90
N ARG A 47 10.99 -4.91 7.64
CA ARG A 47 11.89 -5.21 8.77
C ARG A 47 11.23 -6.01 9.88
N ASN A 48 9.93 -5.87 10.05
CA ASN A 48 9.16 -6.62 11.03
C ASN A 48 8.86 -8.06 10.60
N PHE A 49 8.94 -8.39 9.31
CA PHE A 49 8.65 -9.71 8.77
C PHE A 49 9.89 -10.50 8.32
N GLU A 50 10.93 -9.84 7.82
CA GLU A 50 12.08 -10.52 7.18
C GLU A 50 12.91 -11.41 8.14
N ASN A 51 12.76 -11.23 9.45
CA ASN A 51 13.50 -11.95 10.49
C ASN A 51 12.61 -12.85 11.37
N LEU A 52 11.34 -13.04 11.03
CA LEU A 52 10.46 -13.92 11.80
C LEU A 52 10.69 -15.39 11.42
N GLU A 53 10.89 -16.25 12.43
CA GLU A 53 11.24 -17.65 12.23
C GLU A 53 10.17 -18.46 11.47
N HIS A 54 8.89 -18.15 11.69
CA HIS A 54 7.75 -18.82 11.07
C HIS A 54 7.27 -18.15 9.76
N VAL A 55 7.96 -17.11 9.29
CA VAL A 55 7.59 -16.39 8.06
C VAL A 55 8.64 -16.61 6.97
N GLU A 56 8.20 -17.17 5.84
CA GLU A 56 8.97 -17.12 4.60
C GLU A 56 8.69 -15.78 3.91
N TYR A 57 9.70 -14.92 3.80
CA TYR A 57 9.53 -13.58 3.21
C TYR A 57 10.05 -13.55 1.76
N ILE A 58 9.17 -13.18 0.82
CA ILE A 58 9.50 -12.97 -0.59
C ILE A 58 9.39 -11.49 -0.95
N PHE A 59 10.50 -10.92 -1.45
CA PHE A 59 10.55 -9.55 -1.93
C PHE A 59 10.50 -9.45 -3.46
N GLY A 60 9.29 -9.23 -4.00
CA GLY A 60 9.00 -9.01 -5.41
C GLY A 60 9.45 -7.63 -5.91
N ARG A 61 10.76 -7.37 -5.89
CA ARG A 61 11.36 -6.05 -6.18
C ARG A 61 11.24 -5.57 -7.64
N ASN A 62 10.93 -6.46 -8.57
CA ASN A 62 10.84 -6.15 -10.00
C ASN A 62 9.97 -7.19 -10.73
N TYR A 63 9.65 -6.93 -12.00
CA TYR A 63 8.79 -7.81 -12.81
C TYR A 63 9.28 -9.26 -12.88
N SER A 64 10.60 -9.45 -13.07
CA SER A 64 11.19 -10.78 -13.24
C SER A 64 11.09 -11.61 -11.96
N VAL A 65 11.41 -11.01 -10.80
CA VAL A 65 11.25 -11.68 -9.51
C VAL A 65 9.79 -12.03 -9.27
N TYR A 66 8.88 -11.06 -9.47
CA TYR A 66 7.44 -11.33 -9.36
C TYR A 66 6.99 -12.50 -10.25
N TRP A 67 7.38 -12.49 -11.52
CA TRP A 67 6.97 -13.53 -12.49
C TRP A 67 7.48 -14.92 -12.10
N ASN A 68 8.69 -15.00 -11.54
CA ASN A 68 9.30 -16.26 -11.11
C ASN A 68 8.71 -16.78 -9.78
N GLU A 69 8.36 -15.88 -8.85
CA GLU A 69 7.88 -16.25 -7.52
C GLU A 69 6.35 -16.46 -7.46
N ALA A 70 5.57 -15.73 -8.26
CA ALA A 70 4.11 -15.82 -8.23
C ALA A 70 3.54 -17.23 -8.50
N PRO A 71 4.07 -18.05 -9.43
CA PRO A 71 3.64 -19.43 -9.58
C PRO A 71 3.91 -20.27 -8.31
N LYS A 72 5.01 -19.99 -7.60
CA LYS A 72 5.36 -20.73 -6.38
C LYS A 72 4.42 -20.43 -5.23
N VAL A 73 3.96 -19.18 -5.13
CA VAL A 73 2.90 -18.76 -4.22
C VAL A 73 1.63 -19.58 -4.50
N GLU A 74 1.24 -19.71 -5.77
CA GLU A 74 0.07 -20.51 -6.12
C GLU A 74 0.24 -22.00 -5.77
N ASP A 75 1.42 -22.57 -6.00
CA ASP A 75 1.70 -23.95 -5.61
C ASP A 75 1.62 -24.16 -4.09
N LEU A 76 2.08 -23.18 -3.29
CA LEU A 76 1.93 -23.19 -1.83
C LEU A 76 0.44 -23.21 -1.45
N ILE A 77 -0.37 -22.32 -2.04
CA ILE A 77 -1.82 -22.27 -1.79
C ILE A 77 -2.49 -23.59 -2.19
N GLN A 78 -1.98 -24.30 -3.20
CA GLN A 78 -2.47 -25.62 -3.62
C GLN A 78 -2.02 -26.78 -2.71
N GLY A 79 -1.30 -26.51 -1.62
CA GLY A 79 -0.76 -27.55 -0.75
C GLY A 79 0.34 -28.39 -1.42
N LYS A 80 0.91 -27.94 -2.54
CA LYS A 80 2.05 -28.63 -3.15
C LYS A 80 3.27 -28.37 -2.27
N SER A 81 3.65 -29.41 -1.54
CA SER A 81 4.76 -29.39 -0.58
C SER A 81 6.02 -28.73 -1.16
N LEU A 82 6.49 -27.66 -0.51
CA LEU A 82 7.80 -27.05 -0.75
C LEU A 82 8.94 -28.07 -0.56
N LEU A 83 8.71 -29.18 0.16
CA LEU A 83 9.72 -30.21 0.42
C LEU A 83 10.15 -30.96 -0.84
N GLN A 84 9.27 -31.09 -1.85
CA GLN A 84 9.68 -31.68 -3.14
C GLN A 84 10.70 -30.81 -3.88
N ARG A 85 10.79 -29.50 -3.55
CA ARG A 85 11.67 -28.55 -4.25
C ARG A 85 13.07 -28.42 -3.64
N ASN A 86 13.22 -28.77 -2.36
CA ASN A 86 14.49 -28.62 -1.65
C ASN A 86 15.50 -29.74 -1.90
N GLN A 87 15.20 -30.71 -2.77
CA GLN A 87 16.18 -31.73 -3.16
C GLN A 87 17.31 -31.18 -4.07
N ASN A 88 17.12 -30.03 -4.73
CA ASN A 88 18.08 -29.50 -5.72
C ASN A 88 18.91 -28.28 -5.29
N ARG A 89 18.71 -27.71 -4.08
CA ARG A 89 19.53 -26.58 -3.60
C ARG A 89 20.50 -27.03 -2.51
N LYS A 90 21.79 -26.75 -2.71
CA LYS A 90 22.94 -26.92 -1.77
C LYS A 90 22.80 -26.20 -0.41
N HIS A 91 21.62 -25.72 -0.03
CA HIS A 91 21.31 -25.06 1.25
C HIS A 91 20.74 -26.04 2.31
N LYS A 92 21.18 -27.30 2.24
CA LYS A 92 20.67 -28.42 3.07
C LYS A 92 21.04 -28.32 4.56
N ASN A 93 22.00 -27.46 4.92
CA ASN A 93 22.58 -27.45 6.27
C ASN A 93 21.87 -26.54 7.28
N ARG A 94 20.87 -25.75 6.87
CA ARG A 94 20.16 -24.84 7.80
C ARG A 94 18.72 -25.25 8.13
N LEU A 95 18.15 -26.21 7.39
CA LEU A 95 16.75 -26.65 7.56
C LEU A 95 16.59 -28.03 8.21
N ARG A 96 17.68 -28.76 8.46
CA ARG A 96 17.64 -30.10 9.08
C ARG A 96 17.74 -30.10 10.60
N ALA A 97 17.92 -28.95 11.25
CA ALA A 97 18.00 -28.85 12.71
C ALA A 97 16.64 -28.55 13.38
N ILE A 98 15.54 -28.50 12.62
CA ILE A 98 14.20 -28.11 13.11
C ILE A 98 13.16 -29.24 12.90
N SER A 99 13.54 -30.37 12.29
CA SER A 99 12.61 -31.45 11.94
C SER A 99 12.51 -32.58 12.97
N ASP A 100 12.99 -32.38 14.20
CA ASP A 100 12.82 -33.38 15.25
C ASP A 100 11.59 -33.02 16.10
N GLU A 101 10.48 -33.63 15.69
CA GLU A 101 9.35 -34.08 16.51
C GLU A 101 8.55 -33.01 17.29
N GLY A 102 7.51 -32.47 16.65
CA GLY A 102 6.26 -32.18 17.38
C GLY A 102 5.66 -30.78 17.23
N ASN A 103 6.30 -29.84 16.53
CA ASN A 103 5.73 -28.50 16.37
C ASN A 103 5.95 -27.93 14.96
N GLU A 104 5.38 -28.58 13.95
CA GLU A 104 5.26 -27.98 12.61
C GLU A 104 4.18 -26.90 12.61
N GLN A 105 4.41 -25.80 13.34
CA GLN A 105 3.61 -24.59 13.14
C GLN A 105 3.63 -24.25 11.65
N GLY A 106 2.44 -24.06 11.07
CA GLY A 106 2.31 -23.81 9.66
C GLY A 106 3.09 -22.55 9.25
N LYS A 107 3.90 -22.66 8.20
CA LYS A 107 4.69 -21.52 7.72
C LYS A 107 3.79 -20.50 7.04
N VAL A 108 3.96 -19.23 7.39
CA VAL A 108 3.30 -18.11 6.70
C VAL A 108 4.21 -17.61 5.59
N LEU A 109 3.69 -17.53 4.37
CA LEU A 109 4.38 -16.89 3.26
C LEU A 109 3.99 -15.41 3.23
N PHE A 110 4.96 -14.52 3.47
CA PHE A 110 4.77 -13.09 3.26
C PHE A 110 5.32 -12.67 1.90
N PHE A 111 4.45 -12.30 0.97
CA PHE A 111 4.83 -11.87 -0.38
C PHE A 111 4.60 -10.37 -0.57
N GLU A 112 5.69 -9.61 -0.60
CA GLU A 112 5.67 -8.19 -0.93
C GLU A 112 5.88 -7.96 -2.44
N VAL A 113 4.99 -7.21 -3.07
CA VAL A 113 5.20 -6.67 -4.42
C VAL A 113 5.56 -5.19 -4.31
N HIS A 114 6.80 -4.86 -4.66
CA HIS A 114 7.37 -3.53 -4.46
C HIS A 114 7.35 -2.71 -5.74
N ALA A 115 7.18 -1.41 -5.59
CA ALA A 115 7.30 -0.45 -6.67
C ALA A 115 8.65 -0.57 -7.41
N SER A 116 8.61 -0.80 -8.72
CA SER A 116 9.73 -0.66 -9.66
C SER A 116 9.16 -0.98 -11.05
N THR A 117 9.64 -2.06 -11.66
CA THR A 117 9.02 -2.69 -12.82
C THR A 117 7.97 -3.73 -12.46
N ALA A 118 7.66 -3.91 -11.16
CA ALA A 118 6.60 -4.80 -10.74
C ALA A 118 5.24 -4.38 -11.34
N PRO A 119 4.30 -5.33 -11.55
CA PRO A 119 2.98 -5.02 -12.08
C PRO A 119 2.22 -4.05 -11.17
N SER A 120 1.42 -3.18 -11.77
CA SER A 120 0.46 -2.35 -11.05
C SER A 120 -0.61 -3.21 -10.36
N PHE A 121 -1.30 -2.66 -9.36
CA PHE A 121 -2.45 -3.33 -8.75
C PHE A 121 -3.48 -3.76 -9.80
N TYR A 122 -3.78 -2.87 -10.75
CA TYR A 122 -4.72 -3.19 -11.82
C TYR A 122 -4.29 -4.45 -12.56
N ASN A 123 -3.01 -4.62 -12.89
CA ASN A 123 -2.51 -5.84 -13.54
C ASN A 123 -2.51 -7.07 -12.61
N LEU A 124 -2.42 -6.87 -11.30
CA LEU A 124 -2.44 -7.93 -10.29
C LEU A 124 -3.84 -8.47 -10.00
N ARG A 125 -4.90 -7.68 -10.20
CA ARG A 125 -6.28 -8.00 -9.79
C ARG A 125 -6.75 -9.41 -10.15
N GLN A 126 -6.49 -9.85 -11.38
CA GLN A 126 -6.90 -11.17 -11.87
C GLN A 126 -6.18 -12.30 -11.12
N ARG A 127 -4.90 -12.10 -10.79
CA ARG A 127 -4.12 -13.09 -10.05
C ARG A 127 -4.51 -13.12 -8.58
N LEU A 128 -4.75 -11.97 -7.96
CA LEU A 128 -5.22 -11.90 -6.57
C LEU A 128 -6.59 -12.59 -6.42
N ALA A 129 -7.54 -12.29 -7.30
CA ALA A 129 -8.83 -12.97 -7.33
C ALA A 129 -8.68 -14.49 -7.48
N ARG A 130 -7.80 -14.95 -8.39
CA ARG A 130 -7.49 -16.37 -8.57
C ARG A 130 -6.88 -16.97 -7.30
N TRP A 131 -5.91 -16.33 -6.67
CA TRP A 131 -5.30 -16.82 -5.43
C TRP A 131 -6.32 -16.97 -4.32
N ARG A 132 -7.22 -16.00 -4.14
CA ARG A 132 -8.32 -16.10 -3.15
C ARG A 132 -9.24 -17.29 -3.44
N GLN A 133 -9.59 -17.53 -4.71
CA GLN A 133 -10.41 -18.69 -5.10
C GLN A 133 -9.69 -20.02 -4.85
N VAL A 134 -8.41 -20.13 -5.22
CA VAL A 134 -7.61 -21.34 -5.01
C VAL A 134 -7.40 -21.59 -3.52
N ALA A 135 -7.13 -20.54 -2.75
CA ALA A 135 -7.00 -20.59 -1.30
C ALA A 135 -8.25 -21.11 -0.61
N LYS A 136 -9.41 -20.55 -0.97
CA LYS A 136 -10.71 -21.02 -0.47
C LYS A 136 -10.95 -22.51 -0.74
N ARG A 137 -10.59 -23.00 -1.94
CA ARG A 137 -10.74 -24.43 -2.29
C ARG A 137 -9.82 -25.35 -1.50
N ASN A 138 -8.63 -24.88 -1.16
CA ASN A 138 -7.62 -25.65 -0.44
C ASN A 138 -7.59 -25.36 1.07
N GLN A 139 -8.52 -24.52 1.56
CA GLN A 139 -8.59 -24.08 2.96
C GLN A 139 -7.25 -23.49 3.45
N VAL A 140 -6.63 -22.66 2.62
CA VAL A 140 -5.42 -21.92 2.97
C VAL A 140 -5.82 -20.49 3.32
N PRO A 141 -5.52 -19.99 4.53
CA PRO A 141 -5.73 -18.60 4.90
C PRO A 141 -4.99 -17.64 3.96
N VAL A 142 -5.66 -16.58 3.52
CA VAL A 142 -5.06 -15.49 2.74
C VAL A 142 -5.41 -14.15 3.35
N PHE A 143 -4.44 -13.25 3.42
CA PHE A 143 -4.65 -11.86 3.85
C PHE A 143 -3.93 -10.93 2.89
N PHE A 144 -4.69 -10.13 2.15
CA PHE A 144 -4.19 -9.17 1.18
C PHE A 144 -4.33 -7.77 1.75
N PHE A 145 -3.25 -7.01 1.76
CA PHE A 145 -3.29 -5.64 2.21
C PHE A 145 -2.37 -4.70 1.43
N THR A 146 -2.62 -3.41 1.62
CA THR A 146 -1.79 -2.31 1.13
C THR A 146 -1.84 -1.15 2.12
N VAL A 147 -0.97 -0.16 1.93
CA VAL A 147 -0.95 1.08 2.72
C VAL A 147 -0.90 2.26 1.76
N VAL A 148 -1.76 3.26 1.98
CA VAL A 148 -1.75 4.57 1.31
C VAL A 148 -1.20 5.65 2.23
N ARG A 149 -1.04 6.88 1.73
CA ARG A 149 -0.56 8.02 2.52
C ARG A 149 -1.37 9.27 2.20
N ASP A 150 -1.47 10.20 3.15
CA ASP A 150 -2.01 11.52 2.89
C ASP A 150 -1.31 12.14 1.65
N PRO A 151 -2.05 12.68 0.66
CA PRO A 151 -1.43 13.12 -0.59
C PRO A 151 -0.38 14.23 -0.44
N ILE A 152 -0.53 15.13 0.55
CA ILE A 152 0.46 16.17 0.83
C ILE A 152 1.70 15.56 1.44
N ALA A 153 1.53 14.72 2.48
CA ALA A 153 2.64 14.01 3.12
C ALA A 153 3.39 13.09 2.12
N PHE A 154 2.66 12.47 1.19
CA PHE A 154 3.24 11.71 0.09
C PHE A 154 4.10 12.60 -0.81
N ALA A 155 3.57 13.74 -1.26
CA ALA A 155 4.28 14.65 -2.15
C ALA A 155 5.60 15.12 -1.52
N ILE A 156 5.57 15.50 -0.24
CA ILE A 156 6.75 15.90 0.53
C ILE A 156 7.77 14.76 0.60
N SER A 157 7.34 13.57 1.04
CA SER A 157 8.23 12.43 1.22
C SER A 157 8.82 11.93 -0.11
N HIS A 158 8.06 12.01 -1.20
CA HIS A 158 8.54 11.72 -2.55
C HIS A 158 9.58 12.76 -3.00
N PHE A 159 9.29 14.06 -2.84
CA PHE A 159 10.22 15.13 -3.21
C PHE A 159 11.54 15.00 -2.44
N ASN A 160 11.49 14.86 -1.12
CA ASN A 160 12.68 14.70 -0.30
C ASN A 160 13.51 13.48 -0.74
N TYR A 161 12.86 12.33 -0.94
CA TYR A 161 13.57 11.10 -1.28
C TYR A 161 14.20 11.11 -2.69
N PHE A 162 13.52 11.69 -3.67
CA PHE A 162 13.98 11.63 -5.07
C PHE A 162 14.76 12.86 -5.52
N HIS A 163 14.59 14.03 -4.89
CA HIS A 163 15.12 15.29 -5.41
C HIS A 163 16.01 16.05 -4.43
N VAL A 164 15.83 15.87 -3.12
CA VAL A 164 16.67 16.54 -2.11
C VAL A 164 17.77 15.61 -1.64
N ASP A 165 17.44 14.35 -1.39
CA ASP A 165 18.35 13.35 -0.87
C ASP A 165 19.32 12.83 -1.96
N VAL A 166 20.62 12.96 -1.69
CA VAL A 166 21.72 12.56 -2.58
C VAL A 166 21.90 11.04 -2.74
N ARG A 167 21.10 10.22 -2.04
CA ARG A 167 21.21 8.75 -2.10
C ARG A 167 20.87 8.15 -3.47
N ASN A 168 20.12 8.85 -4.33
CA ASN A 168 19.67 8.30 -5.61
C ASN A 168 20.21 9.09 -6.83
N PRO A 169 21.34 8.65 -7.43
CA PRO A 169 21.97 9.39 -8.53
C PRO A 169 21.17 9.37 -9.84
N SER A 170 20.04 8.63 -9.90
CA SER A 170 19.20 8.57 -11.10
C SER A 170 18.28 9.78 -11.26
N PHE A 171 18.19 10.64 -10.25
CA PHE A 171 17.30 11.78 -10.22
C PHE A 171 18.07 13.10 -10.17
N GLU A 172 17.41 14.16 -10.65
CA GLU A 172 17.95 15.51 -10.55
C GLU A 172 17.88 15.97 -9.10
N HIS A 173 19.05 16.27 -8.54
CA HIS A 173 19.17 16.83 -7.20
C HIS A 173 18.99 18.34 -7.22
N VAL A 174 18.16 18.85 -6.33
CA VAL A 174 17.81 20.27 -6.23
C VAL A 174 17.71 20.70 -4.78
N ASN A 175 17.83 22.00 -4.53
CA ASN A 175 17.62 22.57 -3.21
C ASN A 175 16.15 22.41 -2.77
N ALA A 176 15.94 22.20 -1.48
CA ALA A 176 14.62 22.15 -0.85
C ALA A 176 13.98 23.55 -0.83
N THR A 177 13.39 23.95 -1.96
CA THR A 177 12.63 25.21 -2.10
C THR A 177 11.20 24.91 -2.57
N GLN A 178 10.27 25.81 -2.31
CA GLN A 178 8.87 25.64 -2.73
C GLN A 178 8.76 25.54 -4.25
N GLU A 179 9.50 26.36 -4.98
CA GLU A 179 9.52 26.32 -6.44
C GLU A 179 9.93 24.93 -6.96
N ASN A 180 11.00 24.35 -6.40
CA ASN A 180 11.44 23.01 -6.75
C ASN A 180 10.43 21.95 -6.33
N PHE A 181 9.91 22.02 -5.10
CA PHE A 181 8.88 21.13 -4.60
C PHE A 181 7.67 21.10 -5.55
N LEU A 182 7.16 22.27 -5.95
CA LEU A 182 6.07 22.38 -6.91
C LEU A 182 6.49 21.91 -8.32
N ARG A 183 7.70 22.19 -8.78
CA ARG A 183 8.17 21.74 -10.11
C ARG A 183 8.21 20.22 -10.23
N PHE A 184 8.66 19.52 -9.18
CA PHE A 184 8.84 18.07 -9.17
C PHE A 184 7.67 17.27 -8.62
N SER A 185 6.64 17.93 -8.08
CA SER A 185 5.42 17.26 -7.62
C SER A 185 4.63 16.61 -8.76
N LEU A 186 4.23 15.36 -8.54
CA LEU A 186 3.48 14.50 -9.48
C LEU A 186 1.97 14.77 -9.40
N HIS A 187 1.24 14.38 -10.46
CA HIS A 187 -0.23 14.38 -10.45
C HIS A 187 -0.76 13.00 -10.06
N ASN A 188 -1.61 12.97 -9.03
CA ASN A 188 -2.27 11.77 -8.49
C ASN A 188 -1.36 10.53 -8.44
N PRO A 189 -0.15 10.63 -7.85
CA PRO A 189 0.85 9.58 -7.90
C PRO A 189 0.39 8.21 -7.38
N GLN A 190 -0.49 8.17 -6.37
CA GLN A 190 -0.96 6.91 -5.78
C GLN A 190 -1.94 6.19 -6.71
N CYS A 191 -3.00 6.87 -7.17
CA CYS A 191 -3.91 6.34 -8.18
C CYS A 191 -3.12 5.91 -9.44
N GLN A 192 -2.19 6.76 -9.89
CA GLN A 192 -1.34 6.50 -11.05
C GLN A 192 -0.52 5.21 -10.87
N PHE A 193 0.11 5.02 -9.72
CA PHE A 193 0.86 3.81 -9.39
C PHE A 193 -0.05 2.57 -9.39
N LEU A 194 -1.19 2.65 -8.71
CA LEU A 194 -2.13 1.54 -8.56
C LEU A 194 -2.68 1.08 -9.92
N PHE A 195 -2.96 2.01 -10.84
CA PHE A 195 -3.49 1.66 -12.16
C PHE A 195 -2.40 1.34 -13.18
N LYS A 196 -1.43 2.25 -13.36
CA LYS A 196 -0.44 2.23 -14.46
C LYS A 196 0.97 1.80 -14.04
N GLY A 197 1.24 1.69 -12.74
CA GLY A 197 2.54 1.30 -12.19
C GLY A 197 3.57 2.43 -12.14
N GLU A 198 4.70 2.21 -11.47
CA GLU A 198 5.71 3.25 -11.21
C GLU A 198 6.34 3.83 -12.48
N ALA A 199 6.53 3.01 -13.52
CA ALA A 199 7.08 3.48 -14.80
C ALA A 199 6.27 4.65 -15.39
N SER A 200 4.96 4.71 -15.10
CA SER A 200 4.09 5.79 -15.55
C SER A 200 4.29 7.09 -14.75
N MET A 201 4.60 7.02 -13.45
CA MET A 201 4.94 8.18 -12.62
C MET A 201 6.23 8.84 -13.15
N ARG A 202 7.25 8.03 -13.47
CA ARG A 202 8.52 8.52 -14.04
C ARG A 202 8.32 9.27 -15.38
N LYS A 203 7.36 8.83 -16.20
CA LYS A 203 7.03 9.50 -17.47
C LYS A 203 6.45 10.90 -17.27
N GLN A 204 5.78 11.19 -16.16
CA GLN A 204 5.25 12.53 -15.88
C GLN A 204 6.38 13.57 -15.75
N LEU A 205 7.50 13.20 -15.11
CA LEU A 205 8.66 14.08 -14.94
C LEU A 205 9.36 14.36 -16.27
N ASN A 206 9.55 13.34 -17.11
CA ASN A 206 10.27 13.48 -18.38
C ASN A 206 9.56 14.41 -19.38
N LYS A 207 8.22 14.36 -19.44
CA LYS A 207 7.45 15.22 -20.36
C LYS A 207 7.59 16.72 -20.03
N ARG A 208 7.77 17.08 -18.75
CA ARG A 208 7.98 18.48 -18.35
C ARG A 208 9.32 19.02 -18.84
N LYS A 209 10.38 18.21 -18.74
CA LYS A 209 11.72 18.57 -19.22
C LYS A 209 11.76 18.89 -20.72
N THR A 210 11.06 18.09 -21.53
CA THR A 210 10.98 18.33 -22.97
C THR A 210 10.24 19.63 -23.29
N LYS A 211 9.12 19.91 -22.61
CA LYS A 211 8.33 21.12 -22.85
C LYS A 211 9.10 22.41 -22.51
N GLU A 212 9.89 22.41 -21.43
CA GLU A 212 10.76 23.54 -21.06
C GLU A 212 11.89 23.78 -22.08
N THR A 213 12.39 22.71 -22.72
CA THR A 213 13.47 22.81 -23.70
C THR A 213 12.95 23.29 -25.06
N SER A 214 11.80 22.76 -25.51
CA SER A 214 11.19 23.14 -26.78
C SER A 214 10.67 24.59 -26.78
N ALA A 215 10.16 25.07 -25.65
CA ALA A 215 9.71 26.46 -25.52
C ALA A 215 10.83 27.51 -25.71
N LYS A 216 12.11 27.10 -25.71
CA LYS A 216 13.25 27.99 -25.93
C LYS A 216 13.80 27.95 -27.36
N LEU A 217 13.33 27.04 -28.21
CA LEU A 217 13.96 26.76 -29.51
C LEU A 217 13.08 27.07 -30.73
N ASP A 218 11.75 27.11 -30.59
CA ASP A 218 10.85 27.23 -31.74
C ASP A 218 10.00 28.52 -31.69
N ASP A 219 10.52 29.59 -32.29
CA ASP A 219 9.71 30.69 -32.88
C ASP A 219 9.18 30.31 -34.29
N SER A 220 9.39 29.07 -34.74
CA SER A 220 8.93 28.59 -36.05
C SER A 220 7.61 27.80 -35.93
N ALA A 221 6.54 28.39 -36.48
CA ALA A 221 5.15 28.16 -36.09
C ALA A 221 4.40 26.92 -36.64
N ASP A 222 5.00 26.02 -37.44
CA ASP A 222 4.18 25.17 -38.32
C ASP A 222 4.34 23.63 -38.18
N SER A 223 4.22 23.04 -36.98
CA SER A 223 4.16 21.57 -36.88
C SER A 223 3.19 21.02 -35.83
N GLU A 224 1.90 20.99 -36.21
CA GLU A 224 0.87 20.19 -35.54
C GLU A 224 1.03 18.68 -35.86
N SER A 225 2.08 18.06 -35.34
CA SER A 225 2.22 16.60 -35.35
C SER A 225 1.37 15.98 -34.24
N SER A 226 0.10 15.72 -34.55
CA SER A 226 -0.85 15.01 -33.69
C SER A 226 -0.48 13.51 -33.62
N ASN A 227 0.42 13.13 -32.72
CA ASN A 227 0.79 11.73 -32.53
C ASN A 227 -0.21 11.04 -31.56
N PRO A 228 -1.14 10.20 -32.04
CA PRO A 228 -2.24 9.63 -31.24
C PRO A 228 -1.79 8.58 -30.21
N PHE A 229 -0.53 8.16 -30.23
CA PHE A 229 0.05 7.24 -29.24
C PHE A 229 0.45 7.91 -27.92
N ASN A 230 0.16 9.21 -27.76
CA ASN A 230 0.35 9.93 -26.51
C ASN A 230 -0.81 9.66 -25.53
N ALA A 231 -1.06 8.37 -25.24
CA ALA A 231 -1.96 7.95 -24.15
C ALA A 231 -1.66 8.81 -22.90
N SER A 232 -2.70 9.40 -22.33
CA SER A 232 -2.59 10.38 -21.25
C SER A 232 -1.62 9.88 -20.18
N ALA A 233 -0.50 10.60 -20.01
CA ALA A 233 0.49 10.29 -18.99
C ALA A 233 -0.08 10.41 -17.57
N ILE A 234 -1.17 11.17 -17.44
CA ILE A 234 -1.90 11.41 -16.20
C ILE A 234 -3.10 10.47 -16.16
N ILE A 235 -3.34 9.88 -15.00
CA ILE A 235 -4.50 9.03 -14.73
C ILE A 235 -5.81 9.83 -14.80
N SER A 236 -6.85 9.24 -15.40
CA SER A 236 -8.18 9.83 -15.42
C SER A 236 -8.98 9.50 -14.15
N SER A 237 -10.05 10.25 -13.88
CA SER A 237 -10.97 9.96 -12.78
C SER A 237 -11.58 8.55 -12.90
N ASP A 238 -12.05 8.14 -14.08
CA ASP A 238 -12.59 6.78 -14.32
C ASP A 238 -11.55 5.68 -14.07
N GLU A 239 -10.28 5.91 -14.46
CA GLU A 239 -9.19 4.98 -14.15
C GLU A 239 -8.95 4.85 -12.63
N CYS A 240 -8.98 5.97 -11.87
CA CYS A 240 -8.84 5.88 -10.42
C CYS A 240 -10.09 5.27 -9.75
N SER A 241 -11.32 5.61 -10.16
CA SER A 241 -12.53 4.99 -9.60
C SER A 241 -12.52 3.46 -9.77
N LYS A 242 -12.12 2.96 -10.96
CA LYS A 242 -11.96 1.52 -11.20
C LYS A 242 -10.95 0.87 -10.27
N VAL A 243 -9.85 1.55 -9.97
CA VAL A 243 -8.82 1.02 -9.08
C VAL A 243 -9.31 0.99 -7.63
N GLN A 244 -10.01 2.03 -7.19
CA GLN A 244 -10.62 2.09 -5.86
C GLN A 244 -11.62 0.95 -5.66
N ASP A 245 -12.57 0.78 -6.57
CA ASP A 245 -13.61 -0.25 -6.46
C ASP A 245 -13.00 -1.66 -6.38
N GLN A 246 -11.96 -1.92 -7.18
CA GLN A 246 -11.25 -3.20 -7.16
C GLN A 246 -10.40 -3.40 -5.90
N MET A 247 -9.85 -2.33 -5.33
CA MET A 247 -9.14 -2.40 -4.06
C MET A 247 -10.08 -2.80 -2.93
N LEU A 248 -11.25 -2.16 -2.84
CA LEU A 248 -12.28 -2.49 -1.84
C LEU A 248 -12.78 -3.94 -1.99
N GLU A 249 -12.86 -4.45 -3.22
CA GLU A 249 -13.28 -5.83 -3.48
C GLU A 249 -12.22 -6.87 -3.07
N LEU A 250 -10.93 -6.56 -3.28
CA LEU A 250 -9.86 -7.58 -3.22
C LEU A 250 -9.00 -7.52 -1.96
N PHE A 251 -8.83 -6.36 -1.34
CA PHE A 251 -8.01 -6.21 -0.14
C PHE A 251 -8.83 -6.44 1.14
N ASP A 252 -8.26 -7.23 2.04
CA ASP A 252 -8.81 -7.43 3.38
C ASP A 252 -8.53 -6.21 4.27
N TRP A 253 -7.42 -5.51 4.02
CA TRP A 253 -7.06 -4.27 4.73
C TRP A 253 -6.40 -3.25 3.81
N ILE A 254 -6.81 -1.99 3.95
CA ILE A 254 -6.12 -0.86 3.35
C ILE A 254 -5.82 0.14 4.46
N GLY A 255 -4.57 0.16 4.91
CA GLY A 255 -4.11 1.06 5.97
C GLY A 255 -3.68 2.43 5.43
N THR A 256 -3.43 3.36 6.35
CA THR A 256 -2.74 4.61 6.04
C THR A 256 -1.36 4.63 6.70
N THR A 257 -0.47 5.48 6.20
CA THR A 257 0.90 5.60 6.74
C THR A 257 0.85 6.24 8.13
N GLU A 258 -0.08 7.16 8.32
CA GLU A 258 -0.37 7.91 9.53
C GLU A 258 -0.81 6.98 10.67
N THR A 259 -1.51 5.88 10.33
CA THR A 259 -1.95 4.88 11.30
C THR A 259 -1.18 3.56 11.23
N LEU A 260 -0.01 3.55 10.59
CA LEU A 260 0.78 2.33 10.39
C LEU A 260 1.16 1.66 11.72
N SER A 261 1.63 2.44 12.70
CA SER A 261 2.14 1.91 13.98
C SER A 261 1.07 1.54 15.00
N ASN A 262 -0.09 2.19 14.95
CA ASN A 262 -1.18 2.02 15.92
C ASN A 262 -2.34 1.17 15.39
N GLU A 263 -2.44 0.96 14.07
CA GLU A 263 -3.53 0.17 13.47
C GLU A 263 -2.98 -1.00 12.63
N THR A 264 -2.25 -0.70 11.56
CA THR A 264 -1.85 -1.72 10.57
C THR A 264 -0.86 -2.74 11.14
N LEU A 265 0.21 -2.30 11.82
CA LEU A 265 1.18 -3.21 12.43
C LEU A 265 0.55 -4.05 13.56
N PRO A 266 -0.23 -3.48 14.50
CA PRO A 266 -0.95 -4.28 15.49
C PRO A 266 -1.89 -5.32 14.86
N LEU A 267 -2.65 -4.95 13.82
CA LEU A 267 -3.51 -5.89 13.09
C LEU A 267 -2.71 -7.07 12.51
N LEU A 268 -1.60 -6.76 11.83
CA LEU A 268 -0.71 -7.77 11.27
C LEU A 268 -0.06 -8.67 12.33
N ALA A 269 0.17 -8.15 13.55
CA ALA A 269 0.70 -8.94 14.66
C ALA A 269 -0.37 -9.91 15.20
N ASP A 270 -1.62 -9.44 15.35
CA ASP A 270 -2.77 -10.25 15.78
C ASP A 270 -3.06 -11.39 14.79
N ILE A 271 -3.00 -11.11 13.49
CA ILE A 271 -3.14 -12.12 12.42
C ILE A 271 -2.07 -13.23 12.50
N LEU A 272 -0.88 -12.91 13.02
CA LEU A 272 0.20 -13.87 13.21
C LEU A 272 0.17 -14.55 14.59
N GLY A 273 -0.87 -14.37 15.39
CA GLY A 273 -0.95 -14.92 16.75
C GLY A 273 0.10 -14.35 17.70
N ARG A 274 0.59 -13.13 17.43
CA ARG A 274 1.60 -12.46 18.28
C ARG A 274 0.90 -11.52 19.25
N ASP A 275 1.48 -11.35 20.44
CA ASP A 275 1.00 -10.44 21.50
C ASP A 275 1.10 -8.94 21.15
N GLY A 276 0.79 -8.54 19.92
CA GLY A 276 0.68 -7.15 19.46
C GLY A 276 2.00 -6.40 19.31
N LYS A 277 3.16 -7.07 19.43
CA LYS A 277 4.47 -6.40 19.47
C LYS A 277 5.31 -6.69 18.24
N PHE A 278 5.03 -5.96 17.17
CA PHE A 278 6.08 -5.61 16.23
C PHE A 278 7.04 -4.61 16.86
N ALA A 279 8.31 -4.67 16.47
CA ALA A 279 9.24 -3.64 16.88
C ALA A 279 8.76 -2.32 16.26
N THR A 280 8.48 -1.33 17.10
CA THR A 280 8.32 0.05 16.67
C THR A 280 9.67 0.53 16.17
N TYR A 281 9.94 0.26 14.90
CA TYR A 281 11.16 0.67 14.27
C TYR A 281 11.07 2.18 14.05
N ARG A 282 11.66 2.95 14.95
CA ARG A 282 11.94 4.36 14.70
C ARG A 282 13.00 4.40 13.61
N VAL A 283 12.60 4.83 12.41
CA VAL A 283 13.52 4.95 11.28
C VAL A 283 14.70 5.86 11.62
N SER A 284 14.48 6.85 12.49
CA SER A 284 15.48 7.81 12.97
C SER A 284 16.68 7.19 13.70
N ASP A 285 16.55 6.03 14.36
CA ASP A 285 17.63 5.50 15.22
C ASP A 285 18.88 5.03 14.46
N LYS A 286 18.79 4.85 13.12
CA LYS A 286 19.93 4.42 12.29
C LYS A 286 20.26 5.34 11.13
N VAL A 287 19.49 6.42 10.91
CA VAL A 287 19.86 7.39 9.89
C VAL A 287 20.97 8.24 10.48
N LYS A 288 22.20 8.06 10.00
CA LYS A 288 23.28 9.03 10.23
C LYS A 288 22.69 10.38 9.82
N LYS A 289 22.60 11.34 10.75
CA LYS A 289 22.13 12.71 10.48
C LYS A 289 22.81 13.20 9.21
N VAL A 290 22.10 13.16 8.09
CA VAL A 290 22.57 13.80 6.87
C VAL A 290 22.17 15.26 7.08
N PRO A 291 23.13 16.20 7.12
CA PRO A 291 22.85 17.63 7.31
C PRO A 291 22.26 18.22 6.03
N VAL A 292 21.17 17.64 5.54
CA VAL A 292 20.42 18.14 4.40
C VAL A 292 19.10 18.62 4.96
N ASP A 293 18.86 19.93 4.80
CA ASP A 293 17.59 20.54 5.15
C ASP A 293 16.50 19.90 4.28
N LEU A 294 15.70 19.03 4.90
CA LEU A 294 14.58 18.38 4.25
C LEU A 294 13.43 19.39 4.12
N TRP A 295 12.67 19.27 3.04
CA TRP A 295 11.46 20.07 2.85
C TRP A 295 10.35 19.51 3.74
N GLY A 296 9.93 20.25 4.75
CA GLY A 296 8.83 19.86 5.65
C GLY A 296 7.50 20.56 5.34
N LYS A 297 6.48 20.32 6.17
CA LYS A 297 5.14 20.93 6.02
C LYS A 297 5.16 22.43 6.32
N GLU A 298 5.97 22.84 7.29
CA GLU A 298 6.22 24.20 7.74
C GLU A 298 6.83 25.11 6.68
N HIS A 299 7.52 24.52 5.69
CA HIS A 299 8.08 25.26 4.56
C HIS A 299 7.06 25.59 3.46
N MET A 300 5.86 25.00 3.51
CA MET A 300 4.86 25.10 2.44
C MET A 300 3.89 26.25 2.70
N THR A 301 3.84 27.22 1.77
CA THR A 301 2.81 28.28 1.81
C THR A 301 1.43 27.73 1.46
N ASP A 302 0.37 28.46 1.81
CA ASP A 302 -1.01 28.09 1.46
C ASP A 302 -1.21 27.91 -0.04
N PHE A 303 -0.58 28.76 -0.85
CA PHE A 303 -0.56 28.60 -2.30
C PHE A 303 0.07 27.27 -2.72
N GLY A 304 1.22 26.91 -2.13
CA GLY A 304 1.87 25.63 -2.40
C GLY A 304 0.97 24.46 -2.03
N ARG A 305 0.33 24.51 -0.86
CA ARG A 305 -0.63 23.51 -0.38
C ARG A 305 -1.79 23.33 -1.34
N GLN A 306 -2.42 24.43 -1.75
CA GLN A 306 -3.53 24.41 -2.70
C GLN A 306 -3.12 23.76 -4.03
N VAL A 307 -1.96 24.14 -4.59
CA VAL A 307 -1.46 23.55 -5.85
C VAL A 307 -1.24 22.04 -5.71
N ILE A 308 -0.73 21.55 -4.58
CA ILE A 308 -0.57 20.10 -4.35
C ILE A 308 -1.90 19.38 -4.22
N GLN A 309 -2.86 19.98 -3.51
CA GLN A 309 -4.21 19.42 -3.36
C GLN A 309 -4.89 19.30 -4.73
N GLU A 310 -4.88 20.36 -5.54
CA GLU A 310 -5.45 20.34 -6.89
C GLU A 310 -4.81 19.27 -7.79
N ARG A 311 -3.49 19.07 -7.68
CA ARG A 311 -2.77 18.04 -8.45
C ARG A 311 -3.02 16.62 -7.97
N SER A 312 -3.42 16.47 -6.71
CA SER A 312 -3.60 15.20 -6.03
C SER A 312 -5.06 14.93 -5.69
N GLN A 313 -6.00 15.58 -6.37
CA GLN A 313 -7.43 15.50 -6.09
C GLN A 313 -7.96 14.05 -6.08
N LEU A 314 -7.53 13.21 -7.02
CA LEU A 314 -7.96 11.81 -7.08
C LEU A 314 -7.32 10.96 -5.96
N ASP A 315 -6.09 11.29 -5.57
CA ASP A 315 -5.44 10.64 -4.43
C ASP A 315 -6.10 11.04 -3.11
N LEU A 316 -6.60 12.29 -2.99
CA LEU A 316 -7.34 12.77 -1.84
C LEU A 316 -8.69 12.05 -1.70
N GLU A 317 -9.40 11.87 -2.82
CA GLU A 317 -10.63 11.06 -2.88
C GLU A 317 -10.36 9.60 -2.49
N LEU A 318 -9.30 8.99 -3.04
CA LEU A 318 -8.86 7.64 -2.65
C LEU A 318 -8.57 7.56 -1.15
N TYR A 319 -7.82 8.51 -0.60
CA TYR A 319 -7.41 8.52 0.80
C TYR A 319 -8.62 8.63 1.75
N HIS A 320 -9.53 9.58 1.51
CA HIS A 320 -10.73 9.73 2.33
C HIS A 320 -11.64 8.52 2.25
N ARG A 321 -11.86 7.97 1.05
CA ARG A 321 -12.65 6.75 0.88
C ARG A 321 -12.07 5.58 1.68
N ILE A 322 -10.75 5.45 1.74
CA ILE A 322 -10.10 4.42 2.56
C ILE A 322 -10.34 4.64 4.05
N GLN A 323 -10.24 5.88 4.53
CA GLN A 323 -10.51 6.20 5.93
C GLN A 323 -11.97 5.88 6.33
N GLU A 324 -12.91 6.07 5.40
CA GLU A 324 -14.33 5.79 5.60
C GLU A 324 -14.65 4.28 5.56
N GLU A 325 -14.07 3.55 4.61
CA GLU A 325 -14.38 2.12 4.35
C GLU A 325 -13.55 1.16 5.20
N TYR A 326 -12.36 1.56 5.68
CA TYR A 326 -11.48 0.76 6.53
C TYR A 326 -11.19 1.40 7.90
N PRO A 327 -12.21 1.80 8.68
CA PRO A 327 -11.97 2.33 10.01
C PRO A 327 -11.45 1.20 10.92
N TYR A 328 -10.38 1.44 11.67
CA TYR A 328 -9.77 0.39 12.51
C TYR A 328 -10.73 -0.29 13.51
N CYS A 329 -11.80 0.40 13.90
CA CYS A 329 -12.85 -0.16 14.75
C CYS A 329 -13.58 -1.36 14.11
N MET A 330 -13.53 -1.53 12.78
CA MET A 330 -14.09 -2.69 12.07
C MET A 330 -13.41 -4.01 12.47
N TRP A 331 -12.14 -3.95 12.90
CA TRP A 331 -11.36 -5.12 13.34
C TRP A 331 -11.38 -5.30 14.86
N LYS A 332 -11.62 -4.22 15.60
CA LYS A 332 -11.61 -4.23 17.07
C LYS A 332 -12.90 -4.71 17.73
N THR A 333 -13.96 -5.00 16.97
CA THR A 333 -15.20 -5.56 17.54
C THR A 333 -15.01 -7.02 17.94
N LYS A 334 -14.18 -7.25 18.96
CA LYS A 334 -14.17 -8.41 19.85
C LYS A 334 -15.26 -8.27 20.93
N ASP A 335 -16.28 -7.44 20.71
CA ASP A 335 -17.37 -7.23 21.66
C ASP A 335 -18.64 -7.94 21.16
N PRO A 336 -18.97 -9.12 21.70
CA PRO A 336 -20.19 -9.86 21.37
C PRO A 336 -21.46 -9.02 21.54
N GLN A 337 -21.45 -7.97 22.37
CA GLN A 337 -22.63 -7.15 22.64
C GLN A 337 -22.99 -6.19 21.49
N ARG A 338 -22.03 -5.78 20.65
CA ARG A 338 -22.32 -4.92 19.49
C ARG A 338 -23.00 -5.66 18.34
N GLN A 339 -22.85 -6.98 18.26
CA GLN A 339 -23.58 -7.80 17.29
C GLN A 339 -25.10 -7.85 17.59
N GLN A 340 -25.50 -7.58 18.83
CA GLN A 340 -26.92 -7.51 19.22
C GLN A 340 -27.59 -6.19 18.82
N TYR A 341 -26.83 -5.09 18.65
CA TYR A 341 -27.38 -3.79 18.30
C TYR A 341 -27.57 -3.56 16.79
N GLN A 342 -26.97 -4.40 15.93
CA GLN A 342 -27.17 -4.33 14.47
C GLN A 342 -28.40 -5.10 13.96
N GLN A 343 -29.19 -5.73 14.85
CA GLN A 343 -30.42 -6.44 14.50
C GLN A 343 -31.72 -5.76 14.96
N SER A 344 -31.68 -4.51 15.43
CA SER A 344 -32.91 -3.79 15.78
C SER A 344 -33.44 -2.97 14.60
N PRO A 345 -34.69 -3.18 14.14
CA PRO A 345 -35.30 -2.34 13.12
C PRO A 345 -35.77 -1.01 13.71
N GLN A 346 -35.47 0.07 12.97
CA GLN A 346 -36.14 1.38 12.96
C GLN A 346 -36.61 1.97 14.31
N GLY A 347 -35.97 3.05 14.76
CA GLY A 347 -36.56 3.91 15.78
C GLY A 347 -35.71 5.12 16.18
N ASN A 348 -36.18 6.29 15.75
CA ASN A 348 -35.86 7.65 16.21
C ASN A 348 -34.58 8.33 15.67
N GLU A 349 -34.83 9.11 14.61
CA GLU A 349 -34.15 10.36 14.29
C GLU A 349 -34.13 11.29 15.52
N ASN A 350 -32.93 11.60 15.99
CA ASN A 350 -32.51 12.90 16.56
C ASN A 350 -31.16 12.70 17.25
N TYR A 351 -30.08 12.83 16.49
CA TYR A 351 -28.75 13.03 17.06
C TYR A 351 -28.05 14.12 16.26
N GLU A 352 -28.03 15.34 16.81
CA GLU A 352 -27.14 16.41 16.35
C GLU A 352 -25.75 16.16 16.96
N PRO A 353 -24.68 16.05 16.15
CA PRO A 353 -23.33 16.03 16.69
C PRO A 353 -22.93 17.47 17.07
N GLN A 354 -22.74 17.71 18.37
CA GLN A 354 -22.07 18.90 18.85
C GLN A 354 -20.60 18.82 18.44
N GLY A 355 -20.20 19.71 17.54
CA GLY A 355 -18.80 20.00 17.27
C GLY A 355 -18.19 20.71 18.47
N ASN A 356 -17.05 20.21 18.92
CA ASN A 356 -16.07 21.06 19.58
C ASN A 356 -14.66 20.50 19.40
N GLU A 357 -13.77 21.46 19.24
CA GLU A 357 -12.40 21.42 18.72
C GLU A 357 -11.39 20.79 19.69
N ASN A 358 -10.32 20.24 19.13
CA ASN A 358 -8.90 20.51 19.46
C ASN A 358 -8.02 19.35 18.96
N TYR A 359 -7.49 19.51 17.74
CA TYR A 359 -6.33 18.75 17.27
C TYR A 359 -5.10 19.57 17.65
N GLU A 360 -4.60 19.36 18.88
CA GLU A 360 -3.29 19.85 19.29
C GLU A 360 -2.17 18.96 18.70
N ASP A 361 -1.03 19.60 18.48
CA ASP A 361 0.15 19.21 17.70
C ASP A 361 0.63 17.75 17.80
N TYR A 362 0.83 17.13 16.63
CA TYR A 362 1.70 15.97 16.42
C TYR A 362 2.83 16.36 15.45
N GLU A 363 3.89 16.99 15.97
CA GLU A 363 5.04 17.50 15.20
C GLU A 363 6.13 16.47 14.82
N ASP A 364 5.98 15.16 15.07
CA ASP A 364 7.12 14.22 15.00
C ASP A 364 7.15 13.26 13.78
N TYR A 365 6.56 13.63 12.64
CA TYR A 365 6.46 12.74 11.45
C TYR A 365 7.37 13.09 10.25
N GLU A 366 8.37 13.96 10.43
CA GLU A 366 9.17 14.49 9.32
C GLU A 366 10.24 13.54 8.74
N GLU A 367 10.50 12.37 9.35
CA GLU A 367 11.60 11.47 8.91
C GLU A 367 11.18 10.09 8.35
N LEU A 368 10.01 9.98 7.70
CA LEU A 368 9.55 8.74 6.98
C LEU A 368 9.42 8.88 5.45
#